data_AF-A0A9J6PKW3-F1
#
_entry.id   AF-A0A9J6PKW3-F1
#
_cell.length_a   1.000
_cell.length_b   1.000
_cell.length_c   1.000
_cell.angle_alpha   90.00
_cell.angle_beta   90.00
_cell.angle_gamma   90.00
#
_symmetry.space_group_name_H-M   'P 1'
#
loop_
_entity.id
_entity.type
_entity.pdbx_description
1 polymer ?
#
loop_
_entity_poly.entity_id
_entity_poly.type
_entity_poly.pdbx_seq_one_letter_code
_entity_poly.pdbx_strand_id
1 'polypeptide(L)'
;MDATYLTTLIIQLNKAIDSGKHQDITIDQVHISIEKKSLLRFIKEACGKDIDLSVQLSSSSDFEAKYEERINQIFAAYAGDESRRWGVKNSGLCLALAWTNEIVQQHFVFPNDPQYQLK
;
A
#
# COMPACT_ATOMS: atom_id res chain seq x y z
N MET A 1 -8.39 1.91 11.72
CA MET A 1 -7.10 1.28 11.34
C MET A 1 -6.04 1.87 12.27
N ASP A 2 -5.00 1.14 12.68
CA ASP A 2 -3.99 1.69 13.59
C ASP A 2 -2.87 2.41 12.81
N ALA A 3 -2.52 3.62 13.22
CA ALA A 3 -1.47 4.43 12.60
C ALA A 3 -0.09 3.76 12.70
N THR A 4 0.15 2.98 13.76
CA THR A 4 1.40 2.26 14.00
C THR A 4 1.64 1.22 12.91
N TYR A 5 0.60 0.48 12.50
CA TYR A 5 0.73 -0.55 11.47
C TYR A 5 0.96 0.04 10.08
N LEU A 6 0.28 1.15 9.75
CA LEU A 6 0.48 1.87 8.49
C LEU A 6 1.86 2.51 8.41
N THR A 7 2.30 3.21 9.46
CA THR A 7 3.62 3.85 9.49
C THR A 7 4.74 2.82 9.49
N THR A 8 4.57 1.68 10.19
CA THR A 8 5.51 0.56 10.10
C THR A 8 5.57 -0.01 8.67
N LEU A 9 4.42 -0.14 7.98
CA LEU A 9 4.39 -0.60 6.59
C LEU A 9 5.15 0.36 5.67
N ILE A 10 4.94 1.67 5.81
CA ILE A 10 5.67 2.73 5.09
C ILE A 10 7.18 2.59 5.30
N ILE A 11 7.64 2.39 6.54
CA ILE A 11 9.06 2.21 6.86
C ILE A 11 9.62 0.96 6.17
N GLN A 12 8.87 -0.15 6.18
CA GLN A 12 9.30 -1.41 5.56
C GLN A 12 9.36 -1.32 4.03
N LEU A 13 8.39 -0.65 3.40
CA LEU A 13 8.41 -0.36 1.96
C LEU A 13 9.58 0.54 1.58
N ASN A 14 9.84 1.61 2.34
CA ASN A 14 11.00 2.49 2.13
C ASN A 14 12.32 1.72 2.15
N LYS A 15 12.49 0.84 3.15
CA LYS A 15 13.67 -0.03 3.24
C LYS A 15 13.80 -0.96 2.02
N ALA A 16 12.70 -1.57 1.57
CA ALA A 16 12.72 -2.46 0.41
C ALA A 16 13.09 -1.69 -0.87
N ILE A 17 12.56 -0.47 -1.05
CA ILE A 17 12.89 0.43 -2.17
C ILE A 17 14.37 0.80 -2.15
N ASP A 18 14.89 1.26 -1.01
CA ASP A 18 16.27 1.71 -0.83
C ASP A 18 17.30 0.61 -1.11
N SER A 19 16.92 -0.65 -0.91
CA SER A 19 17.79 -1.80 -1.23
C SER A 19 18.16 -1.89 -2.72
N GLY A 20 17.36 -1.30 -3.62
CA GLY A 20 17.55 -1.35 -5.07
C GLY A 20 17.33 -2.72 -5.71
N LYS A 21 17.00 -3.77 -4.93
CA LYS A 21 16.89 -5.15 -5.42
C LYS A 21 15.55 -5.49 -6.07
N HIS A 22 14.50 -4.75 -5.72
CA HIS A 22 13.10 -5.06 -6.05
C HIS A 22 12.52 -4.08 -7.06
N GLN A 23 13.36 -3.57 -7.97
CA GLN A 23 12.99 -2.60 -9.01
C GLN A 23 12.16 -3.23 -10.14
N ASP A 24 12.15 -4.56 -10.21
CA ASP A 24 11.38 -5.37 -11.15
C ASP A 24 9.90 -5.49 -10.78
N ILE A 25 9.51 -5.17 -9.54
CA ILE A 25 8.12 -5.13 -9.11
C ILE A 25 7.40 -4.00 -9.86
N THR A 26 6.50 -4.37 -10.78
CA THR A 26 5.80 -3.43 -11.66
C THR A 26 4.52 -2.87 -11.02
N ILE A 27 4.03 -1.77 -11.57
CA ILE A 27 2.71 -1.21 -11.24
C ILE A 27 1.60 -2.24 -11.50
N ASP A 28 1.65 -2.95 -12.63
CA ASP A 28 0.63 -3.95 -12.99
C ASP A 28 0.57 -5.11 -12.00
N GLN A 29 1.71 -5.58 -11.49
CA GLN A 29 1.73 -6.62 -10.45
C GLN A 29 1.08 -6.13 -9.14
N VAL A 30 1.28 -4.86 -8.79
CA VAL A 30 0.61 -4.23 -7.65
C VAL A 30 -0.89 -4.13 -7.89
N HIS A 31 -1.33 -3.71 -9.08
CA HIS A 31 -2.76 -3.69 -9.43
C HIS A 31 -3.40 -5.08 -9.32
N ILE A 32 -2.80 -6.10 -9.94
CA ILE A 32 -3.29 -7.48 -9.89
C ILE A 32 -3.40 -7.99 -8.44
N SER A 33 -2.42 -7.66 -7.59
CA SER A 33 -2.44 -8.09 -6.19
C SER A 33 -3.47 -7.33 -5.35
N ILE A 34 -3.75 -6.05 -5.64
CA ILE A 34 -4.84 -5.28 -5.01
C ILE A 34 -6.21 -5.81 -5.42
N GLU A 35 -6.41 -6.16 -6.69
CA GLU A 35 -7.66 -6.78 -7.17
C GLU A 35 -7.94 -8.11 -6.45
N LYS A 36 -6.88 -8.88 -6.18
CA LYS A 36 -6.95 -10.16 -5.45
C LYS A 36 -7.02 -10.00 -3.93
N LYS A 37 -6.99 -8.77 -3.41
CA LYS A 37 -6.91 -8.46 -1.96
C LYS A 37 -5.76 -9.19 -1.27
N SER A 38 -4.61 -9.22 -1.93
CA SER A 38 -3.43 -9.96 -1.49
C SER A 38 -2.14 -9.14 -1.64
N LEU A 39 -2.22 -7.80 -1.62
CA LEU A 39 -1.06 -6.94 -1.83
C LEU A 39 0.02 -7.16 -0.76
N LEU A 40 -0.33 -7.19 0.53
CA LEU A 40 0.66 -7.36 1.59
C LEU A 40 1.38 -8.70 1.49
N ARG A 41 0.65 -9.77 1.15
CA ARG A 41 1.22 -11.09 0.95
C ARG A 41 2.12 -11.15 -0.28
N PHE A 42 1.68 -10.55 -1.39
CA PHE A 42 2.48 -10.42 -2.60
C PHE A 42 3.81 -9.69 -2.33
N ILE A 43 3.77 -8.54 -1.65
CA ILE A 43 4.98 -7.77 -1.31
C ILE A 43 5.89 -8.59 -0.39
N LYS A 44 5.32 -9.29 0.60
CA LYS A 44 6.10 -10.14 1.51
C LYS A 44 6.82 -11.26 0.75
N GLU A 45 6.15 -11.89 -0.20
CA GLU A 45 6.70 -12.96 -1.02
C GLU A 45 7.78 -12.42 -1.97
N ALA A 46 7.48 -11.34 -2.71
CA ALA A 46 8.39 -10.74 -3.68
C ALA A 46 9.66 -10.18 -3.04
N CYS A 47 9.53 -9.47 -1.91
CA CYS A 47 10.68 -8.86 -1.23
C CYS A 47 11.40 -9.82 -0.26
N GLY A 48 10.78 -10.95 0.08
CA GLY A 48 11.35 -11.99 0.93
C GLY A 48 11.86 -11.49 2.30
N LYS A 49 13.19 -11.56 2.48
CA LYS A 49 13.88 -11.17 3.73
C LYS A 49 14.16 -9.68 3.85
N ASP A 50 14.04 -8.93 2.75
CA ASP A 50 14.34 -7.49 2.77
C ASP A 50 13.18 -6.68 3.40
N ILE A 51 11.99 -7.30 3.56
CA ILE A 51 10.82 -6.71 4.20
C ILE A 51 10.31 -7.56 5.37
N ASP A 52 9.86 -6.92 6.45
CA ASP A 52 9.16 -7.58 7.56
C ASP A 52 7.74 -7.04 7.71
N LEU A 53 6.76 -7.86 7.32
CA LEU A 53 5.33 -7.55 7.42
C LEU A 53 4.62 -8.43 8.48
N SER A 54 5.37 -9.06 9.39
CA SER A 54 4.82 -9.98 10.39
C SER A 54 3.75 -9.33 11.27
N VAL A 55 3.92 -8.04 11.59
CA VAL A 55 3.00 -7.26 12.40
C VAL A 55 1.68 -6.99 11.65
N GLN A 56 1.75 -6.67 10.35
CA GLN A 56 0.58 -6.39 9.52
C GLN A 56 -0.20 -7.68 9.17
N LEU A 57 0.51 -8.80 9.06
CA LEU A 57 -0.05 -10.11 8.70
C LEU A 57 -0.39 -10.97 9.94
N SER A 58 -0.32 -10.42 11.16
CA SER A 58 -0.62 -11.18 12.37
C SER A 58 -2.12 -11.49 12.47
N SER A 59 -2.45 -12.76 12.74
CA SER A 59 -3.84 -13.27 12.77
C SER A 59 -4.71 -12.66 13.88
N SER A 60 -4.10 -12.03 14.88
CA SER A 60 -4.81 -11.37 15.98
C SER A 60 -5.40 -10.01 15.59
N SER A 61 -4.97 -9.41 14.47
CA SER A 61 -5.46 -8.11 14.00
C SER A 61 -6.30 -8.27 12.74
N ASP A 62 -7.32 -7.44 12.57
CA ASP A 62 -8.07 -7.30 11.32
C ASP A 62 -7.43 -6.27 10.36
N PHE A 63 -6.15 -5.95 10.60
CA PHE A 63 -5.44 -4.91 9.86
C PHE A 63 -5.32 -5.23 8.38
N GLU A 64 -4.86 -6.44 8.03
CA GLU A 64 -4.70 -6.87 6.63
C GLU A 64 -6.01 -6.67 5.85
N ALA A 65 -7.13 -7.20 6.35
CA ALA A 65 -8.42 -7.09 5.69
C ALA A 65 -8.85 -5.63 5.49
N LYS A 66 -8.71 -4.78 6.52
CA LYS A 66 -9.04 -3.35 6.43
C LYS A 66 -8.12 -2.59 5.48
N TYR A 67 -6.83 -2.92 5.47
CA TYR A 67 -5.85 -2.31 4.57
C TYR A 67 -6.15 -2.65 3.12
N GLU A 68 -6.36 -3.94 2.82
CA GLU A 68 -6.68 -4.43 1.47
C GLU A 68 -7.99 -3.81 0.95
N GLU A 69 -8.99 -3.61 1.81
CA GLU A 69 -10.22 -2.88 1.45
C GLU A 69 -9.94 -1.41 1.09
N ARG A 70 -9.18 -0.70 1.92
CA ARG A 70 -8.88 0.73 1.68
C ARG A 70 -8.03 0.95 0.45
N ILE A 71 -7.00 0.14 0.23
CA ILE A 71 -6.16 0.28 -0.96
C ILE A 71 -6.91 -0.09 -2.23
N ASN A 72 -7.84 -1.05 -2.16
CA ASN A 72 -8.71 -1.39 -3.29
C ASN A 72 -9.65 -0.23 -3.68
N GLN A 73 -10.11 0.57 -2.71
CA GLN A 73 -10.90 1.79 -2.99
C GLN A 73 -10.06 2.88 -3.69
N ILE A 74 -8.81 3.08 -3.24
CA ILE A 74 -7.88 3.99 -3.90
C ILE A 74 -7.61 3.52 -5.32
N PHE A 75 -7.37 2.22 -5.51
CA PHE A 75 -7.20 1.61 -6.82
C PHE A 75 -8.42 1.84 -7.72
N ALA A 76 -9.63 1.54 -7.24
CA ALA A 76 -10.87 1.76 -8.00
C ALA A 76 -11.09 3.23 -8.40
N ALA A 77 -10.65 4.17 -7.58
CA ALA A 77 -10.79 5.60 -7.85
C ALA A 77 -9.71 6.17 -8.78
N TYR A 78 -8.50 5.61 -8.75
CA TYR A 78 -7.31 6.28 -9.28
C TYR A 78 -6.37 5.41 -10.13
N ALA A 79 -6.72 4.16 -10.42
CA ALA A 79 -5.98 3.35 -11.39
C ALA A 79 -5.90 4.06 -12.75
N GLY A 80 -4.69 4.13 -13.32
CA GLY A 80 -4.35 4.87 -14.53
C GLY A 80 -3.96 6.34 -14.31
N ASP A 81 -4.14 6.87 -13.09
CA ASP A 81 -3.83 8.25 -12.70
C ASP A 81 -2.59 8.35 -11.79
N GLU A 82 -1.85 7.26 -11.61
CA GLU A 82 -0.74 7.11 -10.65
C GLU A 82 0.35 8.17 -10.88
N SER A 83 0.72 8.34 -12.15
CA SER A 83 1.72 9.31 -12.57
C SER A 83 1.27 10.74 -12.34
N ARG A 84 -0.01 11.04 -12.54
CA ARG A 84 -0.54 12.41 -12.48
C ARG A 84 -0.66 12.88 -11.04
N ARG A 85 -1.10 11.99 -10.14
CA ARG A 85 -1.38 12.32 -8.74
C ARG A 85 -0.19 12.13 -7.81
N TRP A 86 0.58 11.04 -8.00
CA TRP A 86 1.69 10.70 -7.10
C TRP A 86 3.06 10.72 -7.79
N GLY A 87 3.12 11.01 -9.10
CA GLY A 87 4.39 11.02 -9.84
C GLY A 87 5.03 9.65 -10.01
N VAL A 88 4.32 8.56 -9.68
CA VAL A 88 4.83 7.19 -9.76
C VAL A 88 4.57 6.63 -11.16
N LYS A 89 5.63 6.16 -11.82
CA LYS A 89 5.58 5.66 -13.21
C LYS A 89 6.16 4.27 -13.42
N ASN A 90 7.13 3.87 -12.58
CA ASN A 90 8.01 2.74 -12.89
C ASN A 90 8.03 1.66 -11.80
N SER A 91 7.86 2.04 -10.52
CA SER A 91 8.04 1.11 -9.40
C SER A 91 6.72 0.83 -8.71
N GLY A 92 6.34 -0.45 -8.66
CA GLY A 92 5.19 -0.91 -7.89
C GLY A 92 5.38 -0.70 -6.39
N LEU A 93 6.59 -0.84 -5.85
CA LEU A 93 6.85 -0.54 -4.44
C LEU A 93 6.64 0.94 -4.11
N CYS A 94 7.08 1.85 -4.98
CA CYS A 94 6.79 3.28 -4.81
C CYS A 94 5.28 3.56 -4.88
N LEU A 95 4.53 2.82 -5.69
CA LEU A 95 3.07 2.95 -5.76
C LEU A 95 2.41 2.49 -4.45
N ALA A 96 2.78 1.31 -3.95
CA ALA A 96 2.30 0.80 -2.68
C ALA A 96 2.60 1.76 -1.52
N LEU A 97 3.80 2.35 -1.51
CA LEU A 97 4.19 3.38 -0.55
C LEU A 97 3.30 4.63 -0.66
N ALA A 98 3.14 5.17 -1.87
CA ALA A 98 2.34 6.37 -2.11
C ALA A 98 0.87 6.17 -1.70
N TRP A 99 0.27 5.05 -2.04
CA TRP A 99 -1.10 4.74 -1.67
C TRP A 99 -1.27 4.39 -0.20
N THR A 100 -0.26 3.83 0.47
CA THR A 100 -0.28 3.69 1.94
C THR A 100 -0.28 5.06 2.61
N ASN A 101 0.51 6.02 2.12
CA ASN A 101 0.47 7.41 2.60
C ASN A 101 -0.89 8.08 2.34
N GLU A 102 -1.53 7.78 1.21
CA GLU A 102 -2.88 8.24 0.91
C GLU A 102 -3.89 7.69 1.93
N ILE A 103 -3.82 6.40 2.32
CA ILE A 103 -4.66 5.84 3.38
C ILE A 103 -4.46 6.59 4.70
N VAL A 104 -3.22 6.93 5.06
CA VAL A 104 -2.93 7.71 6.27
C VAL A 104 -3.60 9.09 6.19
N GLN A 105 -3.51 9.78 5.05
CA GLN A 105 -4.14 11.09 4.86
C GLN A 105 -5.66 11.01 4.98
N GLN A 106 -6.29 10.07 4.27
CA GLN A 106 -7.74 9.88 4.29
C GLN A 106 -8.27 9.48 5.68
N HIS A 107 -7.54 8.62 6.39
CA HIS A 107 -8.03 8.04 7.64
C HIS A 107 -7.77 8.92 8.87
N PHE A 108 -6.65 9.64 8.93
CA PHE A 108 -6.24 10.37 10.13
C PHE A 108 -6.18 11.88 9.96
N VAL A 109 -5.85 12.38 8.77
CA VAL A 109 -5.61 13.82 8.55
C VAL A 109 -6.89 14.51 8.09
N PHE A 110 -7.61 13.89 7.15
CA PHE A 110 -8.82 14.44 6.56
C PHE A 110 -10.04 13.51 6.66
N PRO A 111 -10.37 12.99 7.86
CA PRO A 111 -11.40 11.96 8.02
C PRO A 111 -12.81 12.43 7.61
N ASN A 112 -13.05 13.75 7.59
CA ASN A 112 -14.35 14.35 7.29
C ASN A 112 -14.40 15.03 5.91
N ASP A 113 -13.31 15.03 5.14
CA ASP A 113 -13.31 15.67 3.83
C ASP A 113 -14.15 14.85 2.84
N PRO A 114 -15.18 15.43 2.20
CA PRO A 114 -16.06 14.72 1.28
C PRO A 114 -15.34 13.98 0.15
N GLN A 115 -14.16 14.43 -0.27
CA GLN A 115 -13.38 13.77 -1.31
C GLN A 115 -12.69 12.47 -0.85
N TYR A 116 -12.62 12.25 0.47
CA TYR A 116 -11.95 11.14 1.14
C TYR A 116 -12.88 10.30 2.02
N GLN A 117 -14.18 10.63 2.05
CA GLN A 117 -15.19 9.81 2.71
C GLN A 117 -15.52 8.57 1.88
N LEU A 118 -15.71 7.45 2.58
CA LEU A 118 -16.28 6.23 2.00
C LEU A 118 -17.71 6.53 1.50
N LYS A 119 -17.96 6.34 0.21
CA LYS A 119 -19.32 6.32 -0.34
C LYS A 119 -20.04 5.04 0.04
#